data_AF-A0A8T5IBF6-F1
#
_entry.id   AF-A0A8T5IBF6-F1
#
_cell.length_a   1.000
_cell.length_b   1.000
_cell.length_c   1.000
_cell.angle_alpha   90.00
_cell.angle_beta   90.00
_cell.angle_gamma   90.00
#
_symmetry.space_group_name_H-M   'P 1'
#
loop_
_entity.id
_entity.type
_entity.pdbx_description
1 polymer ?
#
loop_
_entity_poly.entity_id
_entity_poly.type
_entity_poly.pdbx_seq_one_letter_code
_entity_poly.pdbx_strand_id
1 'polypeptide(L)'
;MIRRNGREVLMGERIGSHGARTWSLPGGHLEGGESFCGCTLREALEETGFTHQNIRVYDKLCPATNDFFPRENKHYVTTYVLADHLSGEPEIKEPKKCLRWDWFDWKYLPNPLFTPIENLKASGYDPFKE
;
A
#
# COMPACT_ATOMS: atom_id res chain seq x y z
N MET A 1 4.45 -0.77 1.25
CA MET A 1 4.06 -2.18 1.02
C MET A 1 4.51 -3.01 2.22
N ILE A 2 3.55 -3.47 3.02
CA ILE A 2 3.85 -4.26 4.23
C ILE A 2 3.71 -5.75 3.87
N ARG A 3 4.79 -6.51 4.02
CA ARG A 3 4.88 -7.95 3.75
C ARG A 3 4.75 -8.75 5.05
N ARG A 4 4.18 -9.95 4.99
CA ARG A 4 4.16 -10.93 6.09
C ARG A 4 4.79 -12.25 5.63
N ASN A 5 5.20 -13.07 6.59
CA ASN A 5 5.65 -14.43 6.36
C ASN A 5 4.66 -15.17 5.44
N GLY A 6 5.16 -15.89 4.43
CA GLY A 6 4.29 -16.63 3.49
C GLY A 6 4.01 -15.93 2.15
N ARG A 7 4.78 -14.90 1.79
CA ARG A 7 4.63 -14.13 0.53
C ARG A 7 3.36 -13.28 0.45
N GLU A 8 2.82 -12.91 1.59
CA GLU A 8 1.60 -12.13 1.69
C GLU A 8 1.88 -10.64 1.85
N VAL A 9 1.00 -9.80 1.31
CA VAL A 9 1.01 -8.35 1.48
C VAL A 9 -0.31 -7.89 2.08
N LEU A 10 -0.23 -6.83 2.89
CA LEU A 10 -1.41 -6.18 3.45
C LEU A 10 -2.12 -5.36 2.38
N MET A 11 -3.42 -5.59 2.18
CA MET A 11 -4.24 -4.80 1.26
C MET A 11 -5.52 -4.32 1.93
N GLY A 12 -5.94 -3.11 1.55
CA GLY A 12 -7.17 -2.47 1.99
C GLY A 12 -8.18 -2.37 0.85
N GLU A 13 -9.43 -2.71 1.12
CA GLU A 13 -10.54 -2.52 0.18
C GLU A 13 -11.04 -1.07 0.26
N ARG A 14 -10.86 -0.30 -0.81
CA ARG A 14 -11.10 1.16 -0.82
C ARG A 14 -12.59 1.52 -0.84
N ILE A 15 -12.94 2.53 -0.03
CA ILE A 15 -14.23 3.23 -0.02
C ILE A 15 -14.00 4.65 -0.55
N GLY A 16 -14.63 5.00 -1.67
CA GLY A 16 -14.54 6.35 -2.24
C GLY A 16 -14.77 6.37 -3.74
N SER A 17 -15.05 7.54 -4.32
CA SER A 17 -15.32 7.69 -5.78
C SER A 17 -14.15 7.24 -6.66
N HIS A 18 -12.92 7.30 -6.13
CA HIS A 18 -11.71 6.90 -6.82
C HIS A 18 -11.31 5.46 -6.51
N GLY A 19 -11.63 4.54 -7.42
CA GLY A 19 -11.36 3.11 -7.25
C GLY A 19 -12.22 2.46 -6.17
N ALA A 20 -13.50 2.84 -6.04
CA ALA A 20 -14.43 2.18 -5.13
C ALA A 20 -14.36 0.66 -5.30
N ARG A 21 -14.29 -0.09 -4.20
CA ARG A 21 -14.26 -1.57 -4.19
C ARG A 21 -13.03 -2.19 -4.86
N THR A 22 -11.99 -1.39 -5.12
CA THR A 22 -10.67 -1.89 -5.52
C THR A 22 -9.77 -2.10 -4.32
N TRP A 23 -8.79 -2.98 -4.48
CA TRP A 23 -7.79 -3.29 -3.46
C TRP A 23 -6.49 -2.52 -3.70
N SER A 24 -5.99 -1.88 -2.64
CA SER A 24 -4.73 -1.14 -2.67
C SER A 24 -3.86 -1.47 -1.47
N LEU A 25 -2.58 -1.14 -1.55
CA LEU A 25 -1.68 -1.12 -0.41
C LEU A 25 -1.99 0.10 0.49
N PRO A 26 -1.64 0.06 1.79
CA PRO A 26 -1.67 1.24 2.63
C PRO A 26 -0.68 2.30 2.14
N GLY A 27 -1.06 3.57 2.26
CA GLY A 27 -0.25 4.71 1.84
C GLY A 27 -1.05 5.93 1.40
N GLY A 28 -0.36 7.06 1.33
CA GLY A 28 -0.95 8.34 0.97
C GLY A 28 0.07 9.32 0.39
N HIS A 29 -0.17 10.61 0.58
CA HIS A 29 0.65 11.64 -0.05
C HIS A 29 1.91 11.87 0.78
N LEU A 30 3.03 12.06 0.09
CA LEU A 30 4.26 12.53 0.73
C LEU A 30 4.07 13.99 1.20
N GLU A 31 4.38 14.27 2.46
CA GLU A 31 4.31 15.62 3.00
C GLU A 31 5.62 16.40 2.80
N GLY A 32 5.55 17.73 2.88
CA GLY A 32 6.71 18.60 2.69
C GLY A 32 7.78 18.37 3.77
N GLY A 33 8.99 17.98 3.35
CA GLY A 33 10.12 17.71 4.26
C GLY A 33 10.14 16.28 4.82
N GLU A 34 9.20 15.43 4.41
CA GLU A 34 9.12 14.04 4.86
C GLU A 34 10.00 13.11 3.99
N SER A 35 10.61 12.10 4.61
CA SER A 35 11.29 11.02 3.87
C SER A 35 10.28 9.95 3.44
N PHE A 36 10.60 9.15 2.41
CA PHE A 36 9.73 8.04 2.00
C PHE A 36 9.45 7.04 3.12
N CYS A 37 10.45 6.74 3.94
CA CYS A 37 10.29 5.89 5.13
C CYS A 37 9.42 6.55 6.20
N GLY A 38 9.57 7.88 6.41
CA GLY A 38 8.73 8.65 7.32
C GLY A 38 7.25 8.61 6.91
N CYS A 39 6.98 8.89 5.63
CA CYS A 39 5.65 8.78 5.04
C CYS A 39 5.07 7.38 5.21
N THR A 40 5.86 6.34 4.93
CA THR A 40 5.42 4.95 5.08
C THR A 40 5.00 4.63 6.53
N LEU A 41 5.75 5.10 7.53
CA LEU A 41 5.41 4.89 8.94
C LEU A 41 4.18 5.71 9.37
N ARG A 42 4.09 6.97 8.95
CA ARG A 42 2.94 7.84 9.25
C ARG A 42 1.65 7.27 8.67
N GLU A 43 1.64 6.96 7.38
CA GLU A 43 0.48 6.40 6.69
C GLU A 43 0.09 5.02 7.26
N ALA A 44 1.07 4.16 7.57
CA ALA A 44 0.78 2.88 8.23
C ALA A 44 0.09 3.08 9.60
N LEU A 45 0.55 4.05 10.40
CA LEU A 45 -0.09 4.38 11.67
C LEU A 45 -1.50 4.95 11.48
N GLU A 46 -1.66 5.91 10.58
CA GLU A 46 -2.92 6.60 10.31
C GLU A 46 -4.00 5.67 9.76
N GLU A 47 -3.64 4.70 8.93
CA GLU A 47 -4.59 3.83 8.23
C GLU A 47 -4.81 2.48 8.92
N THR A 48 -3.77 1.91 9.52
CA THR A 48 -3.75 0.53 10.06
C THR A 48 -3.47 0.45 11.56
N GLY A 49 -3.04 1.55 12.19
CA GLY A 49 -2.60 1.57 13.58
C GLY A 49 -1.18 1.03 13.81
N PHE A 50 -0.49 0.57 12.76
CA PHE A 50 0.85 0.03 12.89
C PHE A 50 1.92 1.09 13.15
N THR A 51 2.76 0.81 14.13
CA THR A 51 3.93 1.62 14.50
C THR A 51 5.23 0.90 14.13
N HIS A 52 6.37 1.52 14.44
CA HIS A 52 7.69 0.89 14.36
C HIS A 52 7.84 -0.41 15.19
N GLN A 53 6.93 -0.67 16.14
CA GLN A 53 6.90 -1.93 16.90
C GLN A 53 6.17 -3.05 16.14
N ASN A 54 5.26 -2.69 15.24
CA ASN A 54 4.44 -3.62 14.46
C ASN A 54 5.07 -3.93 13.10
N ILE A 55 5.80 -2.97 12.52
CA ILE A 55 6.44 -3.09 11.21
C ILE A 55 7.88 -2.59 11.23
N ARG A 56 8.74 -3.23 10.44
CA ARG A 56 10.09 -2.76 10.12
C ARG A 56 10.09 -2.20 8.71
N VAL A 57 10.25 -0.88 8.57
CA VAL A 57 10.37 -0.22 7.27
C VAL A 57 11.83 -0.25 6.81
N TYR A 58 12.04 -0.57 5.53
CA TYR A 58 13.35 -0.58 4.89
C TYR A 58 13.53 0.67 4.05
N ASP A 59 14.72 1.26 4.09
CA ASP A 59 15.12 2.32 3.16
C ASP A 59 15.47 1.72 1.78
N LYS A 60 14.53 0.96 1.21
CA LYS A 60 14.59 0.33 -0.12
C LYS A 60 13.40 0.85 -0.92
N LEU A 61 13.68 1.76 -1.84
CA LEU A 61 12.71 2.18 -2.84
C LEU A 61 12.47 1.06 -3.85
N CYS A 62 11.20 0.80 -4.12
CA CYS A 62 10.74 -0.08 -5.17
C CYS A 62 10.51 0.72 -6.46
N PRO A 63 10.22 0.06 -7.59
CA PRO A 63 9.83 0.74 -8.82
C PRO A 63 8.66 1.69 -8.57
N ALA A 64 8.64 2.84 -9.24
CA ALA A 64 7.51 3.74 -9.22
C ALA A 64 6.52 3.41 -10.34
N THR A 65 5.24 3.71 -10.14
CA THR A 65 4.24 3.73 -11.20
C THR A 65 3.86 5.16 -11.56
N ASN A 66 3.35 5.33 -12.76
CA ASN A 66 3.01 6.62 -13.35
C ASN A 66 1.58 6.56 -13.89
N ASP A 67 0.61 6.91 -13.06
CA ASP A 67 -0.79 6.54 -13.23
C ASP A 67 -1.67 7.77 -13.50
N PHE A 68 -2.27 7.77 -14.69
CA PHE A 68 -3.18 8.82 -15.13
C PHE A 68 -4.63 8.42 -14.87
N PHE A 69 -5.39 9.32 -14.27
CA PHE A 69 -6.80 9.15 -13.96
C PHE A 69 -7.62 10.28 -14.59
N PRO A 70 -7.97 10.16 -15.89
CA PRO A 70 -8.59 11.25 -16.63
C PRO A 70 -9.97 11.64 -16.11
N ARG A 71 -10.75 10.69 -15.59
CA ARG A 71 -12.11 10.96 -15.08
C ARG A 71 -12.09 11.87 -13.86
N GLU A 72 -11.05 11.75 -13.05
CA GLU A 72 -10.84 12.53 -11.83
C GLU A 72 -9.89 13.72 -12.05
N ASN A 73 -9.35 13.89 -13.26
CA ASN A 73 -8.32 14.87 -13.59
C ASN A 73 -7.11 14.79 -12.63
N LYS A 74 -6.65 13.56 -12.35
CA LYS A 74 -5.53 13.29 -11.45
C LYS A 74 -4.41 12.54 -12.15
N HIS A 75 -3.20 12.77 -11.66
CA HIS A 75 -2.00 12.10 -12.12
C HIS A 75 -1.12 11.83 -10.89
N TYR A 76 -0.84 10.56 -10.64
CA TYR A 76 -0.04 10.12 -9.51
C TYR A 76 1.25 9.47 -9.99
N VAL A 77 2.36 9.86 -9.37
CA VAL A 77 3.59 9.08 -9.35
C VAL A 77 3.63 8.38 -8.00
N THR A 78 3.43 7.06 -8.00
CA THR A 78 3.43 6.27 -6.76
C THR A 78 4.77 5.58 -6.60
N THR A 79 5.52 5.96 -5.57
CA THR A 79 6.70 5.23 -5.12
C THR A 79 6.29 4.23 -4.03
N TYR A 80 6.93 3.06 -4.01
CA TYR A 80 6.66 2.07 -2.97
C TYR A 80 7.90 1.85 -2.11
N VAL A 81 7.67 1.69 -0.82
CA VAL A 81 8.68 1.35 0.19
C VAL A 81 8.32 -0.01 0.77
N LEU A 82 9.32 -0.87 0.97
CA LEU A 82 9.12 -2.17 1.61
C LEU A 82 9.11 -2.04 3.13
N ALA A 83 8.21 -2.77 3.76
CA ALA A 83 8.19 -2.99 5.19
C ALA A 83 7.85 -4.46 5.48
N ASP A 84 8.37 -4.99 6.57
CA ASP A 84 8.03 -6.33 7.06
C ASP A 84 7.17 -6.22 8.32
N HIS A 85 6.09 -6.99 8.36
CA HIS A 85 5.24 -7.18 9.52
C HIS A 85 5.96 -7.98 10.60
N LEU A 86 5.92 -7.47 11.83
CA LEU A 86 6.52 -8.08 13.01
C LEU A 86 5.45 -8.64 13.94
N SER A 87 4.38 -7.89 14.17
CA SER A 87 3.33 -8.26 15.14
C SER A 87 2.07 -7.39 15.03
N GLY A 88 0.99 -7.83 15.68
CA GLY A 88 -0.28 -7.11 15.73
C GLY A 88 -1.16 -7.37 14.50
N GLU A 89 -2.40 -6.92 14.57
CA GLU A 89 -3.35 -7.00 13.46
C GLU A 89 -3.79 -5.58 13.06
N PRO A 90 -4.07 -5.33 11.77
CA PRO A 90 -4.41 -4.01 11.29
C PRO A 90 -5.79 -3.57 11.79
N GLU A 91 -5.90 -2.32 12.20
CA GLU A 91 -7.16 -1.68 12.59
C GLU A 91 -7.70 -0.81 11.45
N ILE A 92 -9.02 -0.69 11.32
CA ILE A 92 -9.63 0.27 10.38
C ILE A 92 -9.67 1.64 11.06
N LYS A 93 -8.60 2.42 10.89
CA LYS A 93 -8.48 3.77 11.49
C LYS A 93 -9.25 4.83 10.70
N GLU A 94 -9.44 4.61 9.39
CA GLU A 94 -10.16 5.51 8.49
C GLU A 94 -11.39 4.82 7.83
N PRO A 95 -12.48 4.58 8.57
CA PRO A 95 -13.63 3.77 8.11
C PRO A 95 -14.40 4.37 6.93
N LYS A 96 -14.15 5.64 6.58
CA LYS A 96 -14.74 6.28 5.40
C LYS A 96 -13.93 6.05 4.11
N LYS A 97 -12.69 5.55 4.22
CA LYS A 97 -11.75 5.36 3.11
C LYS A 97 -11.37 3.89 2.89
N CYS A 98 -11.45 3.06 3.94
CA CYS A 98 -11.12 1.64 3.87
C CYS A 98 -12.22 0.80 4.54
N LEU A 99 -12.70 -0.23 3.83
CA LEU A 99 -13.74 -1.13 4.32
C LEU A 99 -13.19 -2.21 5.23
N ARG A 100 -11.99 -2.71 4.90
CA ARG A 100 -11.30 -3.78 5.63
C ARG A 100 -9.87 -3.91 5.16
N TRP A 101 -9.07 -4.51 6.04
CA TRP A 101 -7.70 -4.93 5.78
C TRP A 101 -7.65 -6.45 5.76
N ASP A 102 -7.00 -7.02 4.75
CA ASP A 102 -6.79 -8.45 4.63
C ASP A 102 -5.38 -8.72 4.07
N TRP A 103 -4.83 -9.89 4.41
CA TRP A 103 -3.55 -10.37 3.89
C TRP A 103 -3.78 -11.22 2.64
N PHE A 104 -2.99 -10.99 1.59
CA PHE A 104 -3.09 -11.76 0.36
C PHE A 104 -1.72 -12.18 -0.16
N ASP A 105 -1.60 -13.43 -0.58
CA ASP A 105 -0.44 -13.91 -1.34
C ASP A 105 -0.23 -13.04 -2.59
N TRP A 106 0.99 -12.51 -2.77
CA TRP A 106 1.35 -11.64 -3.89
C TRP A 106 1.02 -12.23 -5.27
N LYS A 107 1.14 -13.56 -5.40
CA LYS A 107 0.79 -14.28 -6.63
C LYS A 107 -0.72 -14.25 -6.88
N TYR A 108 -1.53 -14.33 -5.82
CA TYR A 108 -2.99 -14.47 -5.86
C TYR A 108 -3.72 -13.26 -5.24
N LEU A 109 -3.28 -12.05 -5.61
CA LEU A 109 -3.95 -10.83 -5.17
C LEU A 109 -5.45 -10.79 -5.52
N PRO A 110 -6.27 -10.10 -4.71
CA PRO A 110 -7.70 -9.99 -4.93
C PRO A 110 -8.03 -9.14 -6.16
N ASN A 111 -9.29 -9.18 -6.60
CA ASN A 111 -9.79 -8.37 -7.69
C ASN A 111 -11.04 -7.58 -7.26
N PRO A 112 -11.28 -6.38 -7.83
CA PRO A 112 -10.38 -5.65 -8.72
C PRO A 112 -9.22 -4.98 -7.96
N LEU A 113 -8.06 -4.84 -8.60
CA LEU A 113 -6.93 -4.10 -8.05
C LEU A 113 -7.05 -2.61 -8.38
N PHE A 114 -6.49 -1.76 -7.52
CA PHE A 114 -6.34 -0.35 -7.84
C PHE A 114 -5.23 -0.19 -8.89
N THR A 115 -5.43 0.69 -9.88
CA THR A 115 -4.58 0.81 -11.08
C THR A 115 -3.07 0.86 -10.83
N PRO A 116 -2.54 1.58 -9.82
CA PRO A 116 -1.11 1.55 -9.52
C PRO A 116 -0.61 0.14 -9.18
N ILE A 117 -1.41 -0.68 -8.49
CA ILE A 117 -1.05 -2.06 -8.13
C ILE A 117 -1.07 -2.97 -9.37
N GLU A 118 -2.03 -2.76 -10.28
CA GLU A 118 -2.07 -3.45 -11.57
C GLU A 118 -0.80 -3.17 -12.39
N ASN A 119 -0.43 -1.89 -12.49
CA ASN A 119 0.75 -1.45 -13.24
C ASN A 119 2.06 -1.92 -12.58
N LEU A 120 2.14 -1.90 -11.25
CA LEU A 120 3.28 -2.46 -10.52
C LEU A 120 3.43 -3.96 -10.81
N LYS A 121 2.35 -4.74 -10.80
CA LYS A 121 2.41 -6.16 -11.17
C LYS A 121 2.78 -6.38 -12.63
N ALA A 122 2.23 -5.57 -13.54
CA ALA A 122 2.54 -5.65 -14.97
C ALA A 122 4.02 -5.36 -15.28
N SER A 123 4.71 -4.57 -14.44
CA SER A 123 6.15 -4.34 -14.56
C SER A 123 7.02 -5.58 -14.28
N GLY A 124 6.43 -6.67 -13.78
CA GLY A 124 7.14 -7.88 -13.39
C GLY A 124 7.78 -7.81 -12.00
N TYR A 125 7.52 -6.74 -11.25
CA TYR A 125 8.01 -6.58 -9.88
C TYR A 125 7.46 -7.65 -8.94
N ASP A 126 8.34 -8.23 -8.13
CA ASP A 126 8.01 -9.18 -7.07
C ASP A 126 8.67 -8.70 -5.77
N PRO A 127 7.90 -8.26 -4.78
CA PRO A 127 8.43 -7.71 -3.54
C PRO A 127 9.11 -8.78 -2.67
N PHE A 128 9.05 -10.06 -3.03
CA PHE A 128 9.71 -11.16 -2.32
C PHE A 128 10.97 -11.66 -3.02
N LYS A 129 11.33 -11.09 -4.17
CA LYS A 129 12.60 -11.35 -4.84
C LYS A 129 13.59 -10.23 -4.54
N GLU A 130 14.88 -10.58 -4.44
CA GLU A 130 15.95 -9.62 -4.15
C GLU A 130 16.18 -8.64 -5.30
#